data_AF-A0AAD0M1R5-F1
#
_entry.id   AF-A0AAD0M1R5-F1
#
_cell.length_a   1.000
_cell.length_b   1.000
_cell.length_c   1.000
_cell.angle_alpha   90.00
_cell.angle_beta   90.00
_cell.angle_gamma   90.00
#
_symmetry.space_group_name_H-M   'P 1'
#
loop_
_entity.id
_entity.type
_entity.pdbx_description
1 polymer ?
#
loop_
_entity_poly.entity_id
_entity_poly.type
_entity_poly.pdbx_seq_one_letter_code
_entity_poly.pdbx_strand_id
1 'polypeptide(L)'
;MQWTEEQLPAIHSSAKKLLVQAFAGTGKTTTLVGYATHNSSVKMLYLCYNKAVEIAAKNRFPRNVTCKTAHGLAYAVYGSQYKHKQAGNLRLTDIARTINTQDWELAKDIVSTLNAFMASKDLELLEDHFVRFQSNRTLTSVQQQYMSKALNLTRDVWEKMVDINDRSVPMTHDGYLKLYQMSQPDLSHRFGAILLDEGQDVNPVIANLVQIQTITQVTVGDRHQQLYRFRGAVDALNSPAMGDAEKHFLTQSFRFGPAVAYVANVILSFKGENIPLQGLGQPTLVKRALPDDLPHRTYLHRTVSGVIENALRLVNQDHRMQWIGGIDSYSLRDLEDLFYFSRHMNDQVQQRKLLNDYADYDQYVVIAKATQDPEMLRSIKIIENYPDLPKRIEQLRAASVTSELDATVTLSTAHRAKGLEWDFVGLYDDFSADPLSPDIDAGKRDDELNLLYVAVTRAMKILAVNSLVIDIMQRSRP
;
A
#
# COMPACT_ATOMS: atom_id res chain seq x y z
N MET A 1 -13.03 -12.12 -26.76
CA MET A 1 -11.97 -12.43 -25.79
C MET A 1 -11.95 -13.94 -25.63
N GLN A 2 -10.81 -14.60 -25.77
CA GLN A 2 -10.71 -16.04 -25.59
C GLN A 2 -10.31 -16.30 -24.13
N TRP A 3 -11.13 -17.05 -23.41
CA TRP A 3 -10.89 -17.40 -22.00
C TRP A 3 -10.01 -18.64 -21.91
N THR A 4 -9.15 -18.72 -20.89
CA THR A 4 -8.37 -19.93 -20.63
C THR A 4 -9.23 -21.03 -20.00
N GLU A 5 -8.75 -22.27 -20.07
CA GLU A 5 -9.35 -23.39 -19.34
C GLU A 5 -9.38 -23.17 -17.82
N GLU A 6 -8.42 -22.41 -17.27
CA GLU A 6 -8.40 -22.02 -15.85
C GLU A 6 -9.45 -20.94 -15.50
N GLN A 7 -9.77 -20.04 -16.44
CA GLN A 7 -10.72 -18.94 -16.21
C GLN A 7 -12.18 -19.39 -16.34
N LEU A 8 -12.48 -20.31 -17.26
CA LEU A 8 -13.85 -20.72 -17.57
C LEU A 8 -14.63 -21.27 -16.36
N PRO A 9 -14.09 -22.16 -15.52
CA PRO A 9 -14.78 -22.65 -14.33
C PRO A 9 -15.15 -21.52 -13.36
N ALA A 10 -14.23 -20.58 -13.10
CA ALA A 10 -14.50 -19.43 -12.26
C ALA A 10 -15.57 -18.51 -12.85
N ILE A 11 -15.58 -18.30 -14.17
CA ILE A 11 -16.57 -17.45 -14.87
C ILE A 11 -17.98 -18.07 -14.82
N HIS A 12 -18.08 -19.39 -14.93
CA HIS A 12 -19.35 -20.12 -14.97
C HIS A 12 -19.84 -20.59 -13.59
N SER A 13 -19.07 -20.35 -12.52
CA SER A 13 -19.45 -20.77 -11.18
C SER A 13 -20.77 -20.12 -10.74
N SER A 14 -21.61 -20.91 -10.07
CA SER A 14 -22.83 -20.47 -9.40
C SER A 14 -22.71 -20.50 -7.88
N ALA A 15 -21.49 -20.69 -7.33
CA ALA A 15 -21.28 -20.78 -5.90
C ALA A 15 -21.62 -19.46 -5.20
N LYS A 16 -22.12 -19.58 -3.96
CA LYS A 16 -22.38 -18.42 -3.09
C LYS A 16 -21.08 -17.74 -2.65
N LYS A 17 -19.99 -18.50 -2.53
CA LYS A 17 -18.65 -18.01 -2.24
C LYS A 17 -17.69 -18.59 -3.27
N LEU A 18 -17.05 -17.71 -4.01
CA LEU A 18 -16.09 -18.04 -5.04
C LEU A 18 -14.75 -17.38 -4.69
N LEU A 19 -13.69 -18.16 -4.64
CA LEU A 19 -12.33 -17.71 -4.40
C LEU A 19 -11.46 -18.05 -5.61
N VAL A 20 -10.91 -17.03 -6.25
CA VAL A 20 -9.96 -17.21 -7.36
C VAL A 20 -8.57 -16.79 -6.89
N GLN A 21 -7.72 -17.79 -6.63
CA GLN A 21 -6.32 -17.59 -6.30
C GLN A 21 -5.52 -17.46 -7.59
N ALA A 22 -4.88 -16.33 -7.79
CA ALA A 22 -4.26 -15.98 -9.05
C ALA A 22 -2.83 -15.50 -8.84
N PHE A 23 -1.95 -15.74 -9.80
CA PHE A 23 -0.60 -15.17 -9.78
C PHE A 23 -0.50 -13.83 -10.52
N ALA A 24 0.71 -13.28 -10.58
CA ALA A 24 1.01 -12.06 -11.30
C ALA A 24 0.68 -12.17 -12.80
N GLY A 25 -0.11 -11.25 -13.33
CA GLY A 25 -0.37 -11.15 -14.77
C GLY A 25 -1.30 -12.24 -15.35
N THR A 26 -2.04 -12.99 -14.53
CA THR A 26 -2.91 -14.09 -14.99
C THR A 26 -4.34 -13.67 -15.35
N GLY A 27 -4.63 -12.36 -15.30
CA GLY A 27 -5.91 -11.82 -15.74
C GLY A 27 -7.01 -11.74 -14.67
N LYS A 28 -6.68 -11.60 -13.37
CA LYS A 28 -7.62 -11.42 -12.24
C LYS A 28 -8.88 -10.59 -12.56
N THR A 29 -8.70 -9.30 -12.86
CA THR A 29 -9.80 -8.38 -13.16
C THR A 29 -10.54 -8.79 -14.45
N THR A 30 -9.83 -9.39 -15.42
CA THR A 30 -10.44 -9.89 -16.67
C THR A 30 -11.37 -11.07 -16.39
N THR A 31 -11.00 -11.98 -15.47
CA THR A 31 -11.86 -13.06 -14.99
C THR A 31 -13.11 -12.51 -14.28
N LEU A 32 -12.98 -11.48 -13.45
CA LEU A 32 -14.12 -10.81 -12.82
C LEU A 32 -15.08 -10.17 -13.84
N VAL A 33 -14.53 -9.56 -14.91
CA VAL A 33 -15.33 -9.03 -16.02
C VAL A 33 -16.07 -10.17 -16.75
N GLY A 34 -15.39 -11.30 -16.98
CA GLY A 34 -15.99 -12.50 -17.56
C GLY A 34 -17.17 -13.02 -16.70
N TYR A 35 -16.95 -13.19 -15.40
CA TYR A 35 -17.98 -13.61 -14.44
C TYR A 35 -19.19 -12.66 -14.44
N ALA A 36 -18.94 -11.34 -14.39
CA ALA A 36 -19.99 -10.33 -14.40
C ALA A 36 -20.80 -10.31 -15.71
N THR A 37 -20.14 -10.60 -16.83
CA THR A 37 -20.77 -10.68 -18.15
C THR A 37 -21.63 -11.93 -18.28
N HIS A 38 -21.14 -13.07 -17.78
CA HIS A 38 -21.91 -14.33 -17.75
C HIS A 38 -23.18 -14.19 -16.89
N ASN A 39 -23.07 -13.46 -15.77
CA ASN A 39 -24.16 -13.23 -14.83
C ASN A 39 -24.84 -11.85 -15.03
N SER A 40 -25.12 -11.48 -16.29
CA SER A 40 -25.58 -10.13 -16.64
C SER A 40 -26.93 -9.69 -16.04
N SER A 41 -27.74 -10.63 -15.55
CA SER A 41 -29.01 -10.37 -14.88
C SER A 41 -28.85 -9.93 -13.41
N VAL A 42 -27.69 -10.21 -12.80
CA VAL A 42 -27.41 -9.90 -11.40
C VAL A 42 -26.80 -8.51 -11.29
N LYS A 43 -27.37 -7.65 -10.44
CA LYS A 43 -26.74 -6.37 -10.08
C LYS A 43 -25.59 -6.64 -9.12
N MET A 44 -24.39 -6.18 -9.46
CA MET A 44 -23.18 -6.47 -8.68
C MET A 44 -22.49 -5.20 -8.20
N LEU A 45 -21.79 -5.31 -7.08
CA LEU A 45 -20.89 -4.30 -6.56
C LEU A 45 -19.45 -4.76 -6.75
N TYR A 46 -18.66 -4.02 -7.53
CA TYR A 46 -17.22 -4.24 -7.62
C TYR A 46 -16.48 -3.30 -6.66
N LEU A 47 -15.75 -3.88 -5.72
CA LEU A 47 -14.91 -3.19 -4.74
C LEU A 47 -13.46 -3.22 -5.18
N CYS A 48 -12.89 -2.04 -5.41
CA CYS A 48 -11.49 -1.86 -5.76
C CYS A 48 -10.73 -1.04 -4.71
N TYR A 49 -9.40 -1.19 -4.71
CA TYR A 49 -8.54 -0.62 -3.67
C TYR A 49 -8.28 0.88 -3.82
N ASN A 50 -8.34 1.45 -5.03
CA ASN A 50 -8.10 2.88 -5.24
C ASN A 50 -8.98 3.49 -6.36
N LYS A 51 -8.98 4.82 -6.42
CA LYS A 51 -9.81 5.58 -7.35
C LYS A 51 -9.41 5.40 -8.82
N ALA A 52 -8.12 5.23 -9.11
CA ALA A 52 -7.64 5.01 -10.47
C ALA A 52 -8.18 3.67 -11.03
N VAL A 53 -8.17 2.61 -10.22
CA VAL A 53 -8.78 1.32 -10.56
C VAL A 53 -10.29 1.43 -10.70
N GLU A 54 -10.97 2.19 -9.84
CA GLU A 54 -12.42 2.45 -10.00
C GLU A 54 -12.74 3.06 -11.37
N ILE A 55 -11.97 4.06 -11.80
CA ILE A 55 -12.18 4.75 -13.08
C ILE A 55 -11.91 3.79 -14.24
N ALA A 56 -10.81 3.04 -14.20
CA ALA A 56 -10.49 2.06 -15.23
C ALA A 56 -11.54 0.93 -15.30
N ALA A 57 -12.04 0.47 -14.15
CA ALA A 57 -13.03 -0.60 -14.04
C ALA A 57 -14.37 -0.21 -14.68
N LYS A 58 -14.83 1.05 -14.55
CA LYS A 58 -16.08 1.52 -15.17
C LYS A 58 -16.13 1.35 -16.68
N ASN A 59 -14.97 1.39 -17.35
CA ASN A 59 -14.89 1.20 -18.80
C ASN A 59 -14.79 -0.28 -19.20
N ARG A 60 -14.44 -1.17 -18.26
CA ARG A 60 -14.20 -2.60 -18.53
C ARG A 60 -15.36 -3.49 -18.11
N PHE A 61 -16.02 -3.17 -17.01
CA PHE A 61 -17.12 -3.97 -16.48
C PHE A 61 -18.44 -3.68 -17.20
N PRO A 62 -19.32 -4.70 -17.31
CA PRO A 62 -20.64 -4.53 -17.89
C PRO A 62 -21.56 -3.65 -17.02
N ARG A 63 -22.65 -3.15 -17.62
CA ARG A 63 -23.56 -2.16 -17.01
C ARG A 63 -24.27 -2.64 -15.73
N ASN A 64 -24.34 -3.95 -15.49
CA ASN A 64 -24.91 -4.51 -14.27
C ASN A 64 -23.98 -4.37 -13.05
N VAL A 65 -22.74 -3.88 -13.23
CA VAL A 65 -21.76 -3.73 -12.16
C VAL A 65 -21.60 -2.26 -11.76
N THR A 66 -21.74 -1.99 -10.48
CA THR A 66 -21.36 -0.71 -9.88
C THR A 66 -19.93 -0.78 -9.36
N CYS A 67 -19.00 -0.05 -9.99
CA CYS A 67 -17.60 0.01 -9.54
C CYS A 67 -17.40 1.14 -8.53
N LYS A 68 -16.91 0.81 -7.32
CA LYS A 68 -16.61 1.76 -6.25
C LYS A 68 -15.37 1.32 -5.45
N THR A 69 -14.72 2.29 -4.80
CA THR A 69 -13.85 1.98 -3.66
C THR A 69 -14.69 1.85 -2.38
N ALA A 70 -14.19 1.13 -1.37
CA ALA A 70 -14.87 1.04 -0.08
C ALA A 70 -15.03 2.42 0.58
N HIS A 71 -13.97 3.23 0.58
CA HIS A 71 -14.04 4.64 1.00
C HIS A 71 -15.06 5.45 0.21
N GLY A 72 -15.23 5.18 -1.09
CA GLY A 72 -16.22 5.85 -1.93
C GLY A 72 -17.66 5.50 -1.59
N LEU A 73 -17.92 4.29 -1.08
CA LEU A 73 -19.23 3.91 -0.53
C LEU A 73 -19.47 4.62 0.80
N ALA A 74 -18.49 4.54 1.71
CA ALA A 74 -18.58 5.17 3.02
C ALA A 74 -18.70 6.71 2.94
N TYR A 75 -18.02 7.34 1.97
CA TYR A 75 -18.09 8.78 1.77
C TYR A 75 -19.51 9.25 1.41
N ALA A 76 -20.24 8.45 0.63
CA ALA A 76 -21.60 8.80 0.22
C ALA A 76 -22.59 8.81 1.39
N VAL A 77 -22.30 8.07 2.47
CA VAL A 77 -23.17 7.97 3.65
C VAL A 77 -22.69 8.89 4.77
N TYR A 78 -21.41 8.81 5.14
CA TYR A 78 -20.83 9.55 6.26
C TYR A 78 -19.88 10.67 5.82
N GLY A 79 -18.97 10.37 4.88
CA GLY A 79 -17.84 11.27 4.59
C GLY A 79 -18.25 12.68 4.17
N SER A 80 -19.31 12.85 3.38
CA SER A 80 -19.79 14.16 2.92
C SER A 80 -20.10 15.16 4.05
N GLN A 81 -20.50 14.65 5.22
CA GLN A 81 -20.85 15.45 6.41
C GLN A 81 -19.62 16.09 7.09
N TYR A 82 -18.43 15.53 6.86
CA TYR A 82 -17.18 15.96 7.49
C TYR A 82 -16.32 16.87 6.60
N LYS A 83 -16.83 17.32 5.44
CA LYS A 83 -16.05 18.05 4.42
C LYS A 83 -15.28 19.25 4.97
N HIS A 84 -15.80 19.95 5.98
CA HIS A 84 -15.16 21.11 6.62
C HIS A 84 -13.99 20.77 7.55
N LYS A 85 -13.86 19.51 7.98
CA LYS A 85 -12.80 19.03 8.90
C LYS A 85 -12.06 17.80 8.38
N GLN A 86 -12.13 17.53 7.07
CA GLN A 86 -11.45 16.39 6.46
C GLN A 86 -9.93 16.60 6.40
N ALA A 87 -9.18 15.54 6.72
CA ALA A 87 -7.74 15.49 6.51
C ALA A 87 -7.31 14.12 5.97
N GLY A 88 -6.15 14.07 5.32
CA GLY A 88 -5.60 12.81 4.82
C GLY A 88 -5.18 11.86 5.95
N ASN A 89 -4.44 12.38 6.94
CA ASN A 89 -3.89 11.64 8.07
C ASN A 89 -4.02 12.43 9.38
N LEU A 90 -4.00 11.71 10.50
CA LEU A 90 -3.87 12.32 11.83
C LEU A 90 -2.42 12.79 12.05
N ARG A 91 -2.24 13.99 12.61
CA ARG A 91 -0.93 14.53 12.97
C ARG A 91 -0.69 14.45 14.46
N LEU A 92 0.55 14.18 14.86
CA LEU A 92 0.96 14.19 16.27
C LEU A 92 0.65 15.52 16.95
N THR A 93 0.88 16.63 16.24
CA THR A 93 0.62 17.99 16.72
C THR A 93 -0.86 18.27 16.96
N ASP A 94 -1.76 17.77 16.12
CA ASP A 94 -3.20 17.92 16.29
C ASP A 94 -3.70 17.14 17.52
N ILE A 95 -3.18 15.93 17.75
CA ILE A 95 -3.48 15.13 18.95
C ILE A 95 -2.90 15.78 20.21
N ALA A 96 -1.62 16.18 20.18
CA ALA A 96 -0.95 16.81 21.32
C ALA A 96 -1.66 18.09 21.77
N ARG A 97 -2.11 18.93 20.81
CA ARG A 97 -2.93 20.11 21.08
C ARG A 97 -4.31 19.74 21.64
N THR A 98 -4.97 18.72 21.09
CA THR A 98 -6.31 18.29 21.52
C THR A 98 -6.35 17.81 22.97
N ILE A 99 -5.31 17.09 23.41
CA ILE A 99 -5.20 16.55 24.77
C ILE A 99 -4.32 17.41 25.70
N ASN A 100 -3.85 18.56 25.20
CA ASN A 100 -2.98 19.50 25.91
C ASN A 100 -1.76 18.84 26.57
N THR A 101 -0.95 18.11 25.79
CA THR A 101 0.25 17.42 26.27
C THR A 101 1.51 17.85 25.53
N GLN A 102 2.65 17.77 26.22
CA GLN A 102 3.99 17.82 25.63
C GLN A 102 4.66 16.44 25.55
N ASP A 103 3.94 15.39 25.99
CA ASP A 103 4.37 14.00 25.85
C ASP A 103 4.09 13.51 24.42
N TRP A 104 5.11 13.62 23.57
CA TRP A 104 5.05 13.23 22.16
C TRP A 104 4.95 11.72 21.96
N GLU A 105 5.43 10.93 22.91
CA GLU A 105 5.26 9.47 22.87
C GLU A 105 3.79 9.11 23.11
N LEU A 106 3.15 9.73 24.10
CA LEU A 106 1.71 9.56 24.34
C LEU A 106 0.87 10.00 23.13
N ALA A 107 1.20 11.14 22.52
CA ALA A 107 0.50 11.59 21.31
C ALA A 107 0.66 10.58 20.16
N LYS A 108 1.86 10.00 20.00
CA LYS A 108 2.14 8.93 19.02
C LYS A 108 1.36 7.66 19.33
N ASP A 109 1.30 7.25 20.59
CA ASP A 109 0.57 6.06 21.02
C ASP A 109 -0.94 6.21 20.75
N ILE A 110 -1.51 7.40 20.99
CA ILE A 110 -2.91 7.70 20.68
C ILE A 110 -3.17 7.65 19.17
N VAL A 111 -2.34 8.30 18.35
CA VAL A 111 -2.47 8.22 16.87
C VAL A 111 -2.39 6.77 16.39
N SER A 112 -1.44 6.00 16.91
CA SER A 112 -1.21 4.61 16.53
C SER A 112 -2.39 3.73 16.94
N THR A 113 -2.91 3.91 18.15
CA THR A 113 -4.08 3.18 18.68
C THR A 113 -5.34 3.50 17.88
N LEU A 114 -5.56 4.78 17.55
CA LEU A 114 -6.71 5.20 16.77
C LEU A 114 -6.65 4.65 15.34
N ASN A 115 -5.48 4.68 14.71
CA ASN A 115 -5.27 4.06 13.40
C ASN A 115 -5.49 2.54 13.45
N ALA A 116 -5.03 1.86 14.50
CA ALA A 116 -5.25 0.42 14.69
C ALA A 116 -6.74 0.10 14.83
N PHE A 117 -7.49 0.88 15.60
CA PHE A 117 -8.95 0.74 15.72
C PHE A 117 -9.68 1.02 14.40
N MET A 118 -9.34 2.11 13.71
CA MET A 118 -9.92 2.44 12.40
C MET A 118 -9.57 1.42 11.32
N ALA A 119 -8.57 0.58 11.53
CA ALA A 119 -8.19 -0.52 10.65
C ALA A 119 -8.65 -1.91 11.15
N SER A 120 -9.34 -2.01 12.28
CA SER A 120 -9.82 -3.29 12.82
C SER A 120 -11.26 -3.58 12.42
N LYS A 121 -11.68 -4.84 12.58
CA LYS A 121 -13.10 -5.24 12.43
C LYS A 121 -13.96 -4.90 13.65
N ASP A 122 -13.33 -4.53 14.77
CA ASP A 122 -13.99 -4.41 16.07
C ASP A 122 -14.89 -3.18 16.11
N LEU A 123 -16.05 -3.29 16.76
CA LEU A 123 -17.02 -2.19 16.79
C LEU A 123 -16.70 -1.14 17.86
N GLU A 124 -15.74 -1.44 18.75
CA GLU A 124 -15.36 -0.60 19.88
C GLU A 124 -13.84 -0.56 20.05
N LEU A 125 -13.36 0.46 20.77
CA LEU A 125 -11.94 0.63 21.06
C LEU A 125 -11.51 -0.27 22.22
N LEU A 126 -10.91 -1.41 21.86
CA LEU A 126 -10.36 -2.43 22.75
C LEU A 126 -8.88 -2.20 23.11
N GLU A 127 -8.40 -2.91 24.14
CA GLU A 127 -6.98 -2.89 24.58
C GLU A 127 -6.03 -3.41 23.49
N ASP A 128 -6.47 -4.37 22.68
CA ASP A 128 -5.68 -4.96 21.59
C ASP A 128 -5.28 -3.93 20.52
N HIS A 129 -5.95 -2.77 20.45
CA HIS A 129 -5.54 -1.70 19.53
C HIS A 129 -4.33 -0.91 20.05
N PHE A 130 -4.01 -0.98 21.34
CA PHE A 130 -2.86 -0.31 21.92
C PHE A 130 -1.60 -1.11 21.60
N VAL A 131 -0.78 -0.59 20.67
CA VAL A 131 0.36 -1.32 20.11
C VAL A 131 1.55 -1.39 21.07
N ARG A 132 1.74 -0.35 21.89
CA ARG A 132 2.85 -0.30 22.85
C ARG A 132 2.64 -1.38 23.91
N PHE A 133 3.67 -2.19 24.13
CA PHE A 133 3.67 -3.36 25.03
C PHE A 133 2.95 -4.63 24.55
N GLN A 134 2.44 -4.72 23.31
CA GLN A 134 1.84 -5.97 22.80
C GLN A 134 2.77 -7.17 22.85
N SER A 135 4.09 -6.95 22.75
CA SER A 135 5.11 -7.99 22.86
C SER A 135 5.37 -8.47 24.29
N ASN A 136 4.83 -7.79 25.30
CA ASN A 136 5.10 -8.10 26.70
C ASN A 136 4.17 -9.21 27.19
N ARG A 137 4.74 -10.29 27.73
CA ARG A 137 3.96 -11.40 28.31
C ARG A 137 3.15 -10.99 29.54
N THR A 138 3.60 -9.99 30.28
CA THR A 138 2.93 -9.46 31.46
C THR A 138 3.26 -7.98 31.60
N LEU A 139 2.24 -7.17 31.87
CA LEU A 139 2.41 -5.74 32.10
C LEU A 139 2.61 -5.46 33.59
N THR A 140 3.52 -4.55 33.91
CA THR A 140 3.63 -3.97 35.25
C THR A 140 2.42 -3.09 35.56
N SER A 141 2.11 -2.85 36.84
CA SER A 141 1.00 -1.97 37.23
C SER A 141 1.13 -0.55 36.64
N VAL A 142 2.37 -0.05 36.50
CA VAL A 142 2.65 1.25 35.87
C VAL A 142 2.29 1.23 34.38
N GLN A 143 2.68 0.16 33.66
CA GLN A 143 2.33 0.00 32.24
C GLN A 143 0.83 -0.14 32.02
N GLN A 144 0.14 -0.86 32.91
CA GLN A 144 -1.33 -0.98 32.86
C GLN A 144 -2.02 0.37 33.08
N GLN A 145 -1.56 1.16 34.07
CA GLN A 145 -2.09 2.51 34.31
C GLN A 145 -1.83 3.44 33.13
N TYR A 146 -0.64 3.37 32.53
CA TYR A 146 -0.32 4.14 31.32
C TYR A 146 -1.22 3.77 30.15
N MET A 147 -1.36 2.47 29.85
CA MET A 147 -2.22 1.97 28.78
C MET A 147 -3.67 2.39 28.98
N SER A 148 -4.19 2.25 30.22
CA SER A 148 -5.56 2.68 30.56
C SER A 148 -5.76 4.17 30.33
N LYS A 149 -4.79 5.00 30.75
CA LYS A 149 -4.80 6.45 30.50
C LYS A 149 -4.80 6.77 29.01
N ALA A 150 -3.91 6.14 28.23
CA ALA A 150 -3.80 6.36 26.80
C ALA A 150 -5.07 5.93 26.04
N LEU A 151 -5.66 4.78 26.41
CA LEU A 151 -6.92 4.31 25.84
C LEU A 151 -8.08 5.27 26.13
N ASN A 152 -8.20 5.76 27.36
CA ASN A 152 -9.24 6.74 27.71
C ASN A 152 -9.10 8.03 26.89
N LEU A 153 -7.89 8.58 26.80
CA LEU A 153 -7.63 9.74 25.94
C LEU A 153 -7.91 9.45 24.46
N THR A 154 -7.64 8.22 24.00
CA THR A 154 -7.96 7.82 22.62
C THR A 154 -9.46 7.80 22.37
N ARG A 155 -10.27 7.38 23.36
CA ARG A 155 -11.75 7.45 23.28
C ARG A 155 -12.22 8.90 23.18
N ASP A 156 -11.71 9.78 24.04
CA ASP A 156 -12.05 11.21 23.98
C ASP A 156 -11.68 11.83 22.62
N VAL A 157 -10.51 11.47 22.07
CA VAL A 157 -10.08 11.92 20.74
C VAL A 157 -10.99 11.37 19.64
N TRP A 158 -11.40 10.10 19.72
CA TRP A 158 -12.34 9.50 18.76
C TRP A 158 -13.71 10.18 18.82
N GLU A 159 -14.24 10.46 20.02
CA GLU A 159 -15.51 11.18 20.20
C GLU A 159 -15.47 12.56 19.54
N LYS A 160 -14.39 13.34 19.77
CA LYS A 160 -14.18 14.63 19.09
C LYS A 160 -13.98 14.49 17.59
N MET A 161 -13.36 13.40 17.14
CA MET A 161 -13.18 13.12 15.71
C MET A 161 -14.52 12.90 15.01
N VAL A 162 -15.41 12.09 15.61
CA VAL A 162 -16.73 11.76 15.04
C VAL A 162 -17.77 12.86 15.25
N ASP A 163 -17.60 13.75 16.24
CA ASP A 163 -18.44 14.94 16.35
C ASP A 163 -18.23 15.85 15.13
N ILE A 164 -19.32 16.10 14.40
CA ILE A 164 -19.35 16.93 13.20
C ILE A 164 -19.05 18.39 13.55
N ASN A 165 -19.42 18.86 14.74
CA ASN A 165 -19.28 20.25 15.15
C ASN A 165 -17.92 20.56 15.78
N ASP A 166 -17.23 19.55 16.34
CA ASP A 166 -15.88 19.70 16.87
C ASP A 166 -14.86 19.81 15.73
N ARG A 167 -13.92 20.76 15.79
CA ARG A 167 -12.87 20.95 14.76
C ARG A 167 -11.46 20.68 15.27
N SER A 168 -11.30 20.23 16.50
CA SER A 168 -9.99 20.00 17.11
C SER A 168 -9.30 18.76 16.54
N VAL A 169 -10.08 17.71 16.23
CA VAL A 169 -9.58 16.48 15.61
C VAL A 169 -10.15 16.33 14.21
N PRO A 170 -9.31 16.28 13.15
CA PRO A 170 -9.80 16.14 11.79
C PRO A 170 -10.35 14.73 11.52
N MET A 171 -11.35 14.64 10.65
CA MET A 171 -11.88 13.36 10.18
C MET A 171 -11.03 12.83 9.01
N THR A 172 -10.49 11.62 9.15
CA THR A 172 -9.72 10.95 8.10
C THR A 172 -10.61 10.13 7.17
N HIS A 173 -10.04 9.69 6.05
CA HIS A 173 -10.70 8.76 5.15
C HIS A 173 -11.03 7.42 5.83
N ASP A 174 -10.13 6.93 6.69
CA ASP A 174 -10.34 5.70 7.44
C ASP A 174 -11.35 5.88 8.58
N GLY A 175 -11.47 7.08 9.16
CA GLY A 175 -12.44 7.37 10.21
C GLY A 175 -13.89 7.25 9.74
N TYR A 176 -14.25 7.86 8.62
CA TYR A 176 -15.62 7.70 8.11
C TYR A 176 -15.87 6.31 7.50
N LEU A 177 -14.83 5.63 7.03
CA LEU A 177 -14.93 4.23 6.59
C LEU A 177 -15.23 3.32 7.79
N LYS A 178 -14.58 3.58 8.93
CA LYS A 178 -14.85 2.90 10.20
C LYS A 178 -16.30 3.12 10.65
N LEU A 179 -16.80 4.36 10.61
CA LEU A 179 -18.22 4.66 10.91
C LEU A 179 -19.18 3.86 10.00
N TYR A 180 -18.87 3.78 8.70
CA TYR A 180 -19.68 3.01 7.76
C TYR A 180 -19.65 1.51 8.03
N GLN A 181 -18.51 0.95 8.47
CA GLN A 181 -18.45 -0.44 8.89
C GLN A 181 -19.22 -0.69 10.19
N MET A 182 -19.08 0.21 11.16
CA MET A 182 -19.78 0.13 12.43
C MET A 182 -21.31 0.21 12.29
N SER A 183 -21.80 0.85 11.22
CA SER A 183 -23.24 0.88 10.90
C SER A 183 -23.78 -0.46 10.38
N GLN A 184 -22.93 -1.46 10.16
CA GLN A 184 -23.26 -2.79 9.65
C GLN A 184 -24.25 -2.76 8.47
N PRO A 185 -23.85 -2.15 7.33
CA PRO A 185 -24.76 -1.88 6.23
C PRO A 185 -25.19 -3.18 5.55
N ASP A 186 -26.49 -3.30 5.24
CA ASP A 186 -27.02 -4.37 4.39
C ASP A 186 -27.05 -3.94 2.91
N LEU A 187 -26.18 -4.56 2.12
CA LEU A 187 -26.06 -4.29 0.68
C LEU A 187 -27.00 -5.16 -0.19
N SER A 188 -27.68 -6.15 0.41
CA SER A 188 -28.52 -7.12 -0.30
C SER A 188 -29.74 -6.49 -0.97
N HIS A 189 -30.22 -5.36 -0.44
CA HIS A 189 -31.32 -4.61 -1.04
C HIS A 189 -30.99 -4.04 -2.43
N ARG A 190 -29.71 -3.88 -2.77
CA ARG A 190 -29.26 -3.23 -4.01
C ARG A 190 -28.48 -4.15 -4.94
N PHE A 191 -27.75 -5.11 -4.37
CA PHE A 191 -26.83 -5.96 -5.09
C PHE A 191 -27.12 -7.43 -4.79
N GLY A 192 -26.97 -8.29 -5.78
CA GLY A 192 -27.03 -9.76 -5.62
C GLY A 192 -25.65 -10.40 -5.49
N ALA A 193 -24.57 -9.67 -5.79
CA ALA A 193 -23.20 -10.14 -5.59
C ALA A 193 -22.21 -8.99 -5.30
N ILE A 194 -21.13 -9.32 -4.60
CA ILE A 194 -19.94 -8.47 -4.41
C ILE A 194 -18.76 -9.13 -5.11
N LEU A 195 -18.05 -8.34 -5.91
CA LEU A 195 -16.79 -8.71 -6.57
C LEU A 195 -15.66 -7.96 -5.86
N LEU A 196 -14.84 -8.68 -5.12
CA LEU A 196 -13.67 -8.15 -4.40
C LEU A 196 -12.39 -8.45 -5.19
N ASP A 197 -11.72 -7.41 -5.66
CA ASP A 197 -10.41 -7.51 -6.30
C ASP A 197 -9.28 -7.27 -5.29
N GLU A 198 -8.10 -7.82 -5.56
CA GLU A 198 -6.92 -7.72 -4.68
C GLU A 198 -7.22 -8.15 -3.23
N GLY A 199 -7.96 -9.25 -3.06
CA GLY A 199 -8.44 -9.76 -1.77
C GLY A 199 -7.37 -9.96 -0.68
N GLN A 200 -6.11 -10.10 -1.07
CA GLN A 200 -4.98 -10.25 -0.14
C GLN A 200 -4.57 -8.94 0.58
N ASP A 201 -4.91 -7.77 0.02
CA ASP A 201 -4.46 -6.46 0.51
C ASP A 201 -5.60 -5.64 1.14
N VAL A 202 -6.65 -6.33 1.56
CA VAL A 202 -7.88 -5.72 2.06
C VAL A 202 -7.72 -5.44 3.56
N ASN A 203 -8.00 -4.20 3.98
CA ASN A 203 -8.06 -3.85 5.40
C ASN A 203 -9.22 -4.63 6.10
N PRO A 204 -9.05 -5.08 7.35
CA PRO A 204 -10.08 -5.78 8.15
C PRO A 204 -11.46 -5.14 8.14
N VAL A 205 -11.54 -3.80 8.07
CA VAL A 205 -12.79 -3.06 7.93
C VAL A 205 -13.54 -3.45 6.64
N ILE A 206 -12.82 -3.47 5.52
CA ILE A 206 -13.39 -3.82 4.21
C ILE A 206 -13.67 -5.32 4.15
N ALA A 207 -12.78 -6.16 4.70
CA ALA A 207 -13.00 -7.60 4.78
C ALA A 207 -14.27 -7.92 5.59
N ASN A 208 -14.47 -7.24 6.73
CA ASN A 208 -15.68 -7.36 7.54
C ASN A 208 -16.91 -6.87 6.78
N LEU A 209 -16.84 -5.71 6.11
CA LEU A 209 -17.92 -5.19 5.27
C LEU A 209 -18.38 -6.18 4.20
N VAL A 210 -17.48 -6.97 3.61
CA VAL A 210 -17.84 -8.03 2.66
C VAL A 210 -18.37 -9.27 3.39
N GLN A 211 -17.72 -9.67 4.47
CA GLN A 211 -18.05 -10.89 5.22
C GLN A 211 -19.46 -10.87 5.81
N ILE A 212 -19.93 -9.73 6.31
CA ILE A 212 -21.27 -9.61 6.93
C ILE A 212 -22.42 -9.70 5.91
N GLN A 213 -22.12 -9.70 4.61
CA GLN A 213 -23.14 -9.68 3.56
C GLN A 213 -23.63 -11.10 3.23
N THR A 214 -24.94 -11.23 3.03
CA THR A 214 -25.61 -12.51 2.70
C THR A 214 -25.65 -12.83 1.21
N ILE A 215 -25.19 -11.90 0.37
CA ILE A 215 -25.18 -12.00 -1.09
C ILE A 215 -23.96 -12.77 -1.60
N THR A 216 -23.96 -13.12 -2.88
CA THR A 216 -22.85 -13.90 -3.47
C THR A 216 -21.53 -13.14 -3.35
N GLN A 217 -20.48 -13.80 -2.87
CA GLN A 217 -19.16 -13.20 -2.67
C GLN A 217 -18.17 -13.82 -3.65
N VAL A 218 -17.58 -13.00 -4.51
CA VAL A 218 -16.54 -13.41 -5.45
C VAL A 218 -15.28 -12.64 -5.14
N THR A 219 -14.27 -13.34 -4.65
CA THR A 219 -12.99 -12.74 -4.27
C THR A 219 -11.88 -13.25 -5.18
N VAL A 220 -11.13 -12.32 -5.77
CA VAL A 220 -9.95 -12.63 -6.58
C VAL A 220 -8.75 -11.95 -5.97
N GLY A 221 -7.61 -12.64 -5.96
CA GLY A 221 -6.39 -12.06 -5.43
C GLY A 221 -5.17 -12.94 -5.64
N ASP A 222 -4.03 -12.39 -5.28
CA ASP A 222 -2.72 -13.05 -5.35
C ASP A 222 -2.08 -13.03 -3.96
N ARG A 223 -2.13 -14.16 -3.25
CA ARG A 223 -1.60 -14.29 -1.88
C ARG A 223 -0.13 -13.88 -1.76
N HIS A 224 0.64 -13.97 -2.85
CA HIS A 224 2.06 -13.61 -2.89
C HIS A 224 2.30 -12.13 -3.24
N GLN A 225 1.24 -11.35 -3.46
CA GLN A 225 1.29 -9.89 -3.64
C GLN A 225 0.62 -9.14 -2.49
N GLN A 226 0.62 -9.70 -1.28
CA GLN A 226 0.21 -8.97 -0.09
C GLN A 226 1.35 -8.03 0.35
N LEU A 227 1.16 -6.72 0.20
CA LEU A 227 2.16 -5.70 0.54
C LEU A 227 1.72 -4.78 1.68
N TYR A 228 0.44 -4.76 2.05
CA TYR A 228 -0.08 -3.79 3.03
C TYR A 228 -0.31 -4.36 4.43
N ARG A 229 0.34 -5.49 4.79
CA ARG A 229 0.23 -6.09 6.13
C ARG A 229 0.62 -5.11 7.25
N PHE A 230 1.65 -4.28 7.02
CA PHE A 230 2.06 -3.22 7.96
C PHE A 230 0.98 -2.14 8.18
N ARG A 231 -0.02 -2.03 7.30
CA ARG A 231 -1.20 -1.16 7.47
C ARG A 231 -2.41 -1.92 8.04
N GLY A 232 -2.18 -3.11 8.59
CA GLY A 232 -3.21 -3.98 9.12
C GLY A 232 -3.96 -4.79 8.07
N ALA A 233 -3.57 -4.80 6.78
CA ALA A 233 -4.25 -5.59 5.77
C ALA A 233 -4.28 -7.08 6.14
N VAL A 234 -5.42 -7.71 5.91
CA VAL A 234 -5.64 -9.14 6.14
C VAL A 234 -5.77 -9.87 4.82
N ASP A 235 -5.26 -11.10 4.77
CA ASP A 235 -5.42 -11.93 3.60
C ASP A 235 -6.82 -12.55 3.59
N ALA A 236 -7.77 -11.86 2.94
CA ALA A 236 -9.14 -12.37 2.82
C ALA A 236 -9.20 -13.68 2.03
N LEU A 237 -8.18 -14.00 1.21
CA LEU A 237 -8.11 -15.26 0.46
C LEU A 237 -7.91 -16.47 1.38
N ASN A 238 -7.30 -16.27 2.56
CA ASN A 238 -7.02 -17.32 3.54
C ASN A 238 -7.91 -17.21 4.79
N SER A 239 -8.94 -16.38 4.77
CA SER A 239 -9.87 -16.22 5.88
C SER A 239 -10.71 -17.50 6.11
N PRO A 240 -10.94 -17.94 7.36
CA PRO A 240 -11.88 -19.01 7.67
C PRO A 240 -13.29 -18.77 7.11
N ALA A 241 -13.67 -17.50 6.92
CA ALA A 241 -14.96 -17.13 6.33
C ALA A 241 -15.13 -17.61 4.87
N MET A 242 -14.03 -17.87 4.16
CA MET A 242 -13.98 -18.42 2.81
C MET A 242 -13.55 -19.90 2.80
N GLY A 243 -13.59 -20.59 3.95
CA GLY A 243 -13.19 -22.00 4.06
C GLY A 243 -14.06 -22.95 3.23
N ASP A 244 -15.33 -22.61 3.04
CA ASP A 244 -16.36 -23.32 2.26
C ASP A 244 -16.49 -22.79 0.82
N ALA A 245 -15.64 -21.86 0.39
CA ALA A 245 -15.69 -21.28 -0.95
C ALA A 245 -15.26 -22.28 -2.03
N GLU A 246 -15.89 -22.20 -3.20
CA GLU A 246 -15.39 -22.84 -4.42
C GLU A 246 -14.08 -22.17 -4.82
N LYS A 247 -13.00 -22.95 -5.01
CA LYS A 247 -11.65 -22.43 -5.24
C LYS A 247 -11.17 -22.74 -6.64
N HIS A 248 -10.68 -21.72 -7.34
CA HIS A 248 -10.02 -21.84 -8.65
C HIS A 248 -8.65 -21.19 -8.65
N PHE A 249 -7.76 -21.67 -9.51
CA PHE A 249 -6.39 -21.21 -9.63
C PHE A 249 -6.12 -20.64 -11.00
N LEU A 250 -5.50 -19.45 -11.07
CA LEU A 250 -5.01 -18.86 -12.31
C LEU A 250 -3.48 -18.81 -12.24
N THR A 251 -2.82 -19.69 -12.98
CA THR A 251 -1.37 -19.91 -12.93
C THR A 251 -0.62 -19.37 -14.15
N GLN A 252 -1.35 -19.10 -15.23
CA GLN A 252 -0.82 -18.70 -16.54
C GLN A 252 -0.73 -17.17 -16.68
N SER A 253 0.49 -16.62 -16.63
CA SER A 253 0.77 -15.20 -16.78
C SER A 253 0.92 -14.78 -18.23
N PHE A 254 0.22 -13.74 -18.65
CA PHE A 254 0.34 -13.15 -19.99
C PHE A 254 1.33 -11.98 -20.05
N ARG A 255 1.85 -11.56 -18.89
CA ARG A 255 2.72 -10.37 -18.79
C ARG A 255 4.15 -10.64 -19.24
N PHE A 256 4.70 -11.78 -18.83
CA PHE A 256 6.11 -12.10 -19.00
C PHE A 256 6.29 -13.56 -19.44
N GLY A 257 7.45 -13.81 -20.05
CA GLY A 257 7.84 -15.14 -20.51
C GLY A 257 8.50 -15.99 -19.43
N PRO A 258 9.01 -17.18 -19.83
CA PRO A 258 9.50 -18.19 -18.90
C PRO A 258 10.67 -17.76 -18.01
N ALA A 259 11.55 -16.86 -18.47
CA ALA A 259 12.73 -16.49 -17.68
C ALA A 259 12.38 -15.67 -16.42
N VAL A 260 11.46 -14.70 -16.52
CA VAL A 260 10.94 -13.97 -15.35
C VAL A 260 10.09 -14.89 -14.49
N ALA A 261 9.29 -15.77 -15.09
CA ALA A 261 8.52 -16.78 -14.35
C ALA A 261 9.43 -17.71 -13.53
N TYR A 262 10.60 -18.09 -14.04
CA TYR A 262 11.59 -18.87 -13.30
C TYR A 262 12.08 -18.14 -12.04
N VAL A 263 12.51 -16.88 -12.18
CA VAL A 263 12.95 -16.06 -11.04
C VAL A 263 11.83 -15.90 -10.00
N ALA A 264 10.61 -15.67 -10.47
CA ALA A 264 9.44 -15.57 -9.61
C ALA A 264 9.15 -16.89 -8.87
N ASN A 265 9.18 -18.04 -9.55
CA ASN A 265 8.99 -19.36 -8.93
C ASN A 265 10.07 -19.70 -7.90
N VAL A 266 11.32 -19.27 -8.12
CA VAL A 266 12.39 -19.42 -7.13
C VAL A 266 12.06 -18.66 -5.84
N ILE A 267 11.54 -17.43 -5.93
CA ILE A 267 11.10 -16.67 -4.75
C ILE A 267 9.90 -17.36 -4.08
N LEU A 268 8.96 -17.84 -4.89
CA LEU A 268 7.75 -18.52 -4.41
C LEU A 268 8.05 -19.86 -3.71
N SER A 269 9.07 -20.60 -4.14
CA SER A 269 9.45 -21.89 -3.52
C SER A 269 9.89 -21.70 -2.06
N PHE A 270 10.58 -20.60 -1.74
CA PHE A 270 10.92 -20.25 -0.36
C PHE A 270 9.69 -19.93 0.51
N LYS A 271 8.56 -19.58 -0.11
CA LYS A 271 7.26 -19.42 0.56
C LYS A 271 6.47 -20.74 0.67
N GLY A 272 7.04 -21.85 0.20
CA GLY A 272 6.37 -23.16 0.18
C GLY A 272 5.28 -23.28 -0.89
N GLU A 273 5.29 -22.42 -1.91
CA GLU A 273 4.41 -22.56 -3.07
C GLU A 273 4.88 -23.71 -3.95
N ASN A 274 3.95 -24.62 -4.26
CA ASN A 274 4.21 -25.80 -5.09
C ASN A 274 3.50 -25.72 -6.44
N ILE A 275 2.57 -24.78 -6.63
CA ILE A 275 1.89 -24.55 -7.90
C ILE A 275 2.77 -23.63 -8.77
N PRO A 276 3.27 -24.10 -9.93
CA PRO A 276 4.17 -23.31 -10.74
C PRO A 276 3.45 -22.16 -11.46
N LEU A 277 4.00 -20.95 -11.34
CA LEU A 277 3.65 -19.82 -12.18
C LEU A 277 4.22 -20.02 -13.58
N GLN A 278 3.36 -19.97 -14.60
CA GLN A 278 3.75 -20.16 -15.99
C GLN A 278 3.81 -18.81 -16.71
N GLY A 279 4.92 -18.52 -17.39
CA GLY A 279 5.08 -17.30 -18.20
C GLY A 279 4.70 -17.56 -19.65
N LEU A 280 3.47 -17.19 -20.05
CA LEU A 280 2.96 -17.28 -21.42
C LEU A 280 3.08 -15.95 -22.20
N GLY A 281 3.62 -14.91 -21.58
CA GLY A 281 3.93 -13.65 -22.24
C GLY A 281 5.10 -13.77 -23.22
N GLN A 282 5.51 -12.64 -23.77
CA GLN A 282 6.66 -12.59 -24.69
C GLN A 282 7.95 -13.11 -24.01
N PRO A 283 8.89 -13.72 -24.75
CA PRO A 283 10.15 -14.17 -24.19
C PRO A 283 10.90 -13.05 -23.48
N THR A 284 11.19 -13.25 -22.20
CA THR A 284 11.91 -12.30 -21.34
C THR A 284 13.37 -12.69 -21.14
N LEU A 285 14.24 -11.71 -20.86
CA LEU A 285 15.62 -11.91 -20.45
C LEU A 285 15.82 -11.50 -18.98
N VAL A 286 16.70 -12.23 -18.30
CA VAL A 286 17.16 -11.89 -16.95
C VAL A 286 18.64 -11.53 -17.02
N LYS A 287 19.00 -10.33 -16.56
CA LYS A 287 20.37 -9.77 -16.61
C LYS A 287 20.80 -9.27 -15.22
N ARG A 288 22.09 -8.97 -15.06
CA ARG A 288 22.63 -8.31 -13.85
C ARG A 288 22.47 -6.79 -13.88
N ALA A 289 22.37 -6.21 -15.07
CA ALA A 289 22.17 -4.78 -15.29
C ALA A 289 21.33 -4.57 -16.55
N LEU A 290 20.62 -3.44 -16.58
CA LEU A 290 19.94 -2.98 -17.79
C LEU A 290 20.99 -2.45 -18.79
N PRO A 291 20.88 -2.76 -20.10
CA PRO A 291 21.77 -2.19 -21.11
C PRO A 291 21.70 -0.66 -21.19
N ASP A 292 22.86 -0.05 -21.50
CA ASP A 292 23.05 1.41 -21.56
C ASP A 292 22.45 2.08 -22.80
N ASP A 293 22.06 1.30 -23.80
CA ASP A 293 21.45 1.74 -25.06
C ASP A 293 19.91 1.65 -25.06
N LEU A 294 19.30 1.22 -23.94
CA LEU A 294 17.85 1.15 -23.85
C LEU A 294 17.20 2.54 -23.94
N PRO A 295 16.08 2.68 -24.67
CA PRO A 295 15.37 3.95 -24.81
C PRO A 295 14.69 4.39 -23.51
N HIS A 296 14.36 3.44 -22.64
CA HIS A 296 13.69 3.66 -21.37
C HIS A 296 14.16 2.64 -20.34
N ARG A 297 14.28 3.06 -19.08
CA ARG A 297 14.63 2.19 -17.94
C ARG A 297 13.74 2.47 -16.74
N THR A 298 13.17 1.43 -16.16
CA THR A 298 12.47 1.54 -14.87
C THR A 298 13.33 1.01 -13.74
N TYR A 299 13.52 1.79 -12.67
CA TYR A 299 14.22 1.37 -11.47
C TYR A 299 13.27 1.25 -10.27
N LEU A 300 13.20 0.05 -9.70
CA LEU A 300 12.38 -0.26 -8.54
C LEU A 300 13.24 -0.35 -7.28
N HIS A 301 12.80 0.38 -6.26
CA HIS A 301 13.49 0.49 -4.97
C HIS A 301 12.64 -0.09 -3.85
N ARG A 302 13.28 -0.55 -2.78
CA ARG A 302 12.60 -0.95 -1.54
C ARG A 302 12.03 0.25 -0.81
N THR A 303 12.76 1.35 -0.81
CA THR A 303 12.51 2.52 0.05
C THR A 303 12.26 3.79 -0.75
N VAL A 304 11.46 4.70 -0.20
CA VAL A 304 11.28 6.05 -0.78
C VAL A 304 12.61 6.82 -0.80
N SER A 305 13.45 6.65 0.22
CA SER A 305 14.79 7.23 0.28
C SER A 305 15.65 6.79 -0.89
N GLY A 306 15.64 5.49 -1.22
CA GLY A 306 16.36 4.94 -2.36
C GLY A 306 15.94 5.59 -3.68
N VAL A 307 14.63 5.81 -3.88
CA VAL A 307 14.11 6.51 -5.06
C VAL A 307 14.65 7.94 -5.13
N ILE A 308 14.56 8.70 -4.03
CA ILE A 308 14.98 10.11 -3.99
C ILE A 308 16.50 10.21 -4.20
N GLU A 309 17.29 9.42 -3.49
CA GLU A 309 18.74 9.42 -3.62
C GLU A 309 19.19 9.02 -5.04
N ASN A 310 18.54 8.04 -5.66
CA ASN A 310 18.83 7.67 -7.03
C ASN A 310 18.52 8.83 -7.99
N ALA A 311 17.36 9.47 -7.84
CA ALA A 311 17.02 10.64 -8.64
C ALA A 311 18.06 11.77 -8.48
N LEU A 312 18.46 12.09 -7.24
CA LEU A 312 19.46 13.12 -6.94
C LEU A 312 20.84 12.82 -7.56
N ARG A 313 21.17 11.55 -7.79
CA ARG A 313 22.39 11.13 -8.52
C ARG A 313 22.23 11.26 -10.03
N LEU A 314 21.07 10.86 -10.55
CA LEU A 314 20.77 10.85 -11.99
C LEU A 314 20.48 12.25 -12.57
N VAL A 315 20.12 13.23 -11.75
CA VAL A 315 19.67 14.56 -12.22
C VAL A 315 20.71 15.29 -13.07
N ASN A 316 21.99 14.97 -12.91
CA ASN A 316 23.09 15.58 -13.67
C ASN A 316 23.39 14.85 -15.01
N GLN A 317 22.61 13.85 -15.40
CA GLN A 317 22.90 12.95 -16.53
C GLN A 317 21.91 13.08 -17.72
N ASP A 318 21.30 14.26 -17.90
CA ASP A 318 20.35 14.58 -18.99
C ASP A 318 19.24 13.52 -19.17
N HIS A 319 18.58 13.19 -18.06
CA HIS A 319 17.47 12.24 -18.03
C HIS A 319 16.13 12.95 -17.87
N ARG A 320 15.13 12.48 -18.61
CA ARG A 320 13.71 12.82 -18.38
C ARG A 320 13.12 11.77 -17.45
N MET A 321 12.68 12.18 -16.28
CA MET A 321 12.32 11.27 -15.19
C MET A 321 10.83 11.23 -14.93
N GLN A 322 10.21 10.07 -15.06
CA GLN A 322 8.87 9.84 -14.57
C GLN A 322 8.90 9.31 -13.14
N TRP A 323 8.08 9.89 -12.28
CA TRP A 323 7.89 9.45 -10.90
C TRP A 323 6.53 8.78 -10.76
N ILE A 324 6.50 7.52 -10.33
CA ILE A 324 5.23 6.83 -10.13
C ILE A 324 4.50 7.40 -8.91
N GLY A 325 3.29 7.91 -9.15
CA GLY A 325 2.52 8.70 -8.20
C GLY A 325 2.76 10.21 -8.30
N GLY A 326 3.62 10.66 -9.22
CA GLY A 326 4.01 12.06 -9.39
C GLY A 326 5.07 12.50 -8.39
N ILE A 327 5.92 13.45 -8.79
CA ILE A 327 7.06 13.93 -7.98
C ILE A 327 6.63 14.49 -6.62
N ASP A 328 5.47 15.17 -6.57
CA ASP A 328 4.94 15.78 -5.34
C ASP A 328 4.56 14.74 -4.28
N SER A 329 4.21 13.51 -4.69
CA SER A 329 3.87 12.42 -3.76
C SER A 329 5.06 11.86 -2.98
N TYR A 330 6.28 12.32 -3.29
CA TYR A 330 7.51 12.00 -2.58
C TYR A 330 7.89 13.06 -1.53
N SER A 331 7.01 14.06 -1.29
CA SER A 331 7.21 15.10 -0.29
C SER A 331 8.51 15.89 -0.46
N LEU A 332 8.97 16.09 -1.71
CA LEU A 332 10.18 16.88 -1.98
C LEU A 332 10.04 18.33 -1.52
N ARG A 333 8.82 18.89 -1.53
CA ARG A 333 8.56 20.22 -0.98
C ARG A 333 8.74 20.27 0.53
N ASP A 334 8.28 19.25 1.25
CA ASP A 334 8.45 19.16 2.70
C ASP A 334 9.94 19.05 3.06
N LEU A 335 10.72 18.33 2.25
CA LEU A 335 12.18 18.26 2.38
C LEU A 335 12.87 19.62 2.13
N GLU A 336 12.43 20.36 1.11
CA GLU A 336 12.95 21.69 0.79
C GLU A 336 12.61 22.72 1.89
N ASP A 337 11.37 22.74 2.37
CA ASP A 337 10.94 23.60 3.49
C ASP A 337 11.71 23.24 4.77
N LEU A 338 11.87 21.96 5.07
CA LEU A 338 12.66 21.51 6.22
C LEU A 338 14.15 21.87 6.08
N PHE A 339 14.70 21.85 4.86
CA PHE A 339 16.06 22.32 4.59
C PHE A 339 16.20 23.80 4.96
N TYR A 340 15.31 24.67 4.49
CA TYR A 340 15.36 26.09 4.82
C TYR A 340 15.17 26.34 6.32
N PHE A 341 14.23 25.62 6.94
CA PHE A 341 14.01 25.66 8.39
C PHE A 341 15.26 25.26 9.19
N SER A 342 16.00 24.25 8.72
CA SER A 342 17.26 23.81 9.35
C SER A 342 18.40 24.84 9.26
N ARG A 343 18.28 25.83 8.36
CA ARG A 343 19.25 26.91 8.16
C ARG A 343 18.77 28.25 8.71
N HIS A 344 17.70 28.27 9.49
CA HIS A 344 17.04 29.48 10.01
C HIS A 344 16.55 30.44 8.91
N MET A 345 16.33 29.94 7.68
CA MET A 345 15.81 30.70 6.54
C MET A 345 14.28 30.63 6.49
N ASN A 346 13.62 31.04 7.59
CA ASN A 346 12.17 30.89 7.78
C ASN A 346 11.32 31.69 6.77
N ASP A 347 11.91 32.72 6.16
CA ASP A 347 11.31 33.51 5.08
C ASP A 347 11.09 32.68 3.81
N GLN A 348 11.99 31.72 3.52
CA GLN A 348 11.95 30.84 2.35
C GLN A 348 10.98 29.66 2.51
N VAL A 349 10.61 29.33 3.74
CA VAL A 349 9.66 28.24 4.05
C VAL A 349 8.28 28.58 3.50
N GLN A 350 7.81 27.79 2.53
CA GLN A 350 6.54 27.99 1.85
C GLN A 350 5.38 27.49 2.71
N GLN A 351 5.50 26.28 3.27
CA GLN A 351 4.48 25.73 4.14
C GLN A 351 4.60 26.29 5.57
N ARG A 352 3.90 27.39 5.83
CA ARG A 352 3.81 28.01 7.17
C ARG A 352 3.35 27.06 8.26
N LYS A 353 2.68 25.95 7.89
CA LYS A 353 2.29 24.91 8.84
C LYS A 353 3.48 24.27 9.56
N LEU A 354 4.65 24.12 8.92
CA LEU A 354 5.87 23.65 9.58
C LEU A 354 6.28 24.61 10.72
N LEU A 355 6.23 25.91 10.46
CA LEU A 355 6.57 26.96 11.44
C LEU A 355 5.56 27.08 12.59
N ASN A 356 4.32 26.60 12.39
CA ASN A 356 3.30 26.58 13.42
C ASN A 356 3.33 25.29 14.24
N ASP A 357 3.69 24.18 13.60
CA ASP A 357 3.76 22.85 14.22
C ASP A 357 5.02 22.70 15.09
N TYR A 358 6.10 23.44 14.78
CA TYR A 358 7.39 23.37 15.47
C TYR A 358 7.98 24.76 15.74
N ALA A 359 8.56 24.94 16.92
CA ALA A 359 9.23 26.16 17.33
C ALA A 359 10.52 26.41 16.52
N ASP A 360 11.34 25.37 16.36
CA ASP A 360 12.61 25.39 15.62
C ASP A 360 12.98 23.98 15.10
N TYR A 361 14.07 23.91 14.33
CA TYR A 361 14.56 22.65 13.78
C TYR A 361 15.06 21.69 14.87
N ASP A 362 15.58 22.20 15.98
CA ASP A 362 16.04 21.37 17.09
C ASP A 362 14.87 20.63 17.74
N GLN A 363 13.73 21.28 17.94
CA GLN A 363 12.51 20.66 18.40
C GLN A 363 12.03 19.56 17.42
N TYR A 364 12.08 19.82 16.11
CA TYR A 364 11.75 18.82 15.10
C TYR A 364 12.65 17.57 15.23
N VAL A 365 13.96 17.76 15.42
CA VAL A 365 14.93 16.66 15.62
C VAL A 365 14.66 15.91 16.93
N VAL A 366 14.35 16.61 18.01
CA VAL A 366 14.01 16.00 19.31
C VAL A 366 12.77 15.11 19.16
N ILE A 367 11.72 15.61 18.50
CA ILE A 367 10.49 14.83 18.26
C ILE A 367 10.80 13.62 17.37
N ALA A 368 11.56 13.80 16.29
CA ALA A 368 11.94 12.70 15.39
C ALA A 368 12.67 11.57 16.15
N LYS A 369 13.60 11.93 17.04
CA LYS A 369 14.36 10.98 17.86
C LYS A 369 13.52 10.35 18.97
N ALA A 370 12.69 11.12 19.67
CA ALA A 370 11.81 10.60 20.71
C ALA A 370 10.78 9.62 20.14
N THR A 371 10.20 9.96 18.99
CA THR A 371 9.18 9.14 18.33
C THR A 371 9.77 8.04 17.46
N GLN A 372 11.06 8.08 17.11
CA GLN A 372 11.67 7.18 16.11
C GLN A 372 10.87 7.16 14.78
N ASP A 373 10.36 8.32 14.37
CA ASP A 373 9.56 8.43 13.15
C ASP A 373 10.46 8.24 11.90
N PRO A 374 10.22 7.21 11.06
CA PRO A 374 11.10 6.90 9.94
C PRO A 374 11.13 7.99 8.86
N GLU A 375 10.04 8.72 8.68
CA GLU A 375 9.94 9.79 7.69
C GLU A 375 10.71 11.03 8.14
N MET A 376 10.55 11.44 9.40
CA MET A 376 11.32 12.54 9.97
C MET A 376 12.83 12.24 9.97
N LEU A 377 13.22 11.05 10.41
CA LEU A 377 14.62 10.62 10.45
C LEU A 377 15.25 10.54 9.04
N ARG A 378 14.48 10.07 8.04
CA ARG A 378 14.90 10.09 6.64
C ARG A 378 15.16 11.52 6.17
N SER A 379 14.23 12.44 6.43
CA SER A 379 14.33 13.83 6.00
C SER A 379 15.57 14.51 6.57
N ILE A 380 15.85 14.28 7.87
CA ILE A 380 17.08 14.75 8.53
C ILE A 380 18.32 14.21 7.79
N LYS A 381 18.39 12.90 7.54
CA LYS A 381 19.52 12.26 6.84
C LYS A 381 19.74 12.82 5.43
N ILE A 382 18.68 13.07 4.66
CA ILE A 382 18.79 13.65 3.30
C ILE A 382 19.34 15.07 3.37
N ILE A 383 18.84 15.90 4.29
CA ILE A 383 19.30 17.29 4.44
C ILE A 383 20.78 17.36 4.84
N GLU A 384 21.22 16.46 5.71
CA GLU A 384 22.63 16.37 6.13
C GLU A 384 23.57 15.96 4.98
N ASN A 385 23.13 15.05 4.10
CA ASN A 385 23.95 14.52 3.01
C ASN A 385 23.98 15.40 1.75
N TYR A 386 23.02 16.31 1.57
CA TYR A 386 22.89 17.15 0.37
C TYR A 386 22.86 18.64 0.73
N PRO A 387 24.03 19.30 0.86
CA PRO A 387 24.09 20.74 1.16
C PRO A 387 23.48 21.64 0.08
N ASP A 388 23.40 21.17 -1.16
CA ASP A 388 22.82 21.84 -2.33
C ASP A 388 21.39 21.35 -2.67
N LEU A 389 20.69 20.77 -1.69
CA LEU A 389 19.39 20.12 -1.88
C LEU A 389 18.35 20.95 -2.64
N PRO A 390 18.09 22.24 -2.32
CA PRO A 390 17.08 23.02 -3.04
C PRO A 390 17.36 23.12 -4.55
N LYS A 391 18.62 23.36 -4.92
CA LYS A 391 19.05 23.42 -6.32
C LYS A 391 18.81 22.08 -7.03
N ARG A 392 19.13 20.96 -6.37
CA ARG A 392 18.89 19.62 -6.94
C ARG A 392 17.40 19.33 -7.09
N ILE A 393 16.57 19.72 -6.13
CA ILE A 393 15.11 19.56 -6.21
C ILE A 393 14.55 20.38 -7.37
N GLU A 394 15.02 21.60 -7.57
CA GLU A 394 14.64 22.42 -8.73
C GLU A 394 15.00 21.72 -10.06
N GLN A 395 16.22 21.20 -10.18
CA GLN A 395 16.64 20.44 -11.36
C GLN A 395 15.79 19.17 -11.56
N LEU A 396 15.45 18.45 -10.48
CA LEU A 396 14.57 17.29 -10.52
C LEU A 396 13.16 17.65 -11.01
N ARG A 397 12.61 18.77 -10.55
CA ARG A 397 11.31 19.29 -11.04
C ARG A 397 11.38 19.62 -12.52
N ALA A 398 12.46 20.25 -12.99
CA ALA A 398 12.66 20.58 -14.40
C ALA A 398 12.81 19.33 -15.29
N ALA A 399 13.45 18.28 -14.78
CA ALA A 399 13.63 16.99 -15.46
C ALA A 399 12.40 16.07 -15.38
N SER A 400 11.40 16.39 -14.55
CA SER A 400 10.26 15.53 -14.27
C SER A 400 9.24 15.57 -15.40
N VAL A 401 8.82 14.39 -15.87
CA VAL A 401 7.75 14.22 -16.86
C VAL A 401 6.60 13.41 -16.29
N THR A 402 5.40 13.61 -16.84
CA THR A 402 4.17 12.93 -16.38
C THR A 402 3.89 11.64 -17.14
N SER A 403 4.23 11.60 -18.44
CA SER A 403 4.03 10.46 -19.32
C SER A 403 5.25 9.55 -19.34
N GLU A 404 5.01 8.24 -19.37
CA GLU A 404 6.06 7.23 -19.56
C GLU A 404 6.71 7.37 -20.94
N LEU A 405 5.94 7.74 -21.97
CA LEU A 405 6.44 7.89 -23.34
C LEU A 405 7.47 9.01 -23.49
N ASP A 406 7.44 10.00 -22.59
CA ASP A 406 8.39 11.11 -22.56
C ASP A 406 9.57 10.83 -21.62
N ALA A 407 9.55 9.73 -20.88
CA ALA A 407 10.56 9.40 -19.90
C ALA A 407 11.71 8.61 -20.53
N THR A 408 12.94 8.93 -20.15
CA THR A 408 14.08 8.03 -20.35
C THR A 408 14.28 7.13 -19.14
N VAL A 409 13.83 7.58 -17.96
CA VAL A 409 13.91 6.84 -16.70
C VAL A 409 12.58 6.93 -15.96
N THR A 410 12.08 5.80 -15.46
CA THR A 410 10.96 5.75 -14.50
C THR A 410 11.46 5.30 -13.14
N LEU A 411 11.12 6.06 -12.11
CA LEU A 411 11.52 5.81 -10.73
C LEU A 411 10.30 5.47 -9.87
N SER A 412 10.39 4.37 -9.14
CA SER A 412 9.31 3.91 -8.26
C SER A 412 9.82 3.08 -7.08
N THR A 413 9.00 2.98 -6.05
CA THR A 413 9.16 1.91 -5.06
C THR A 413 8.46 0.65 -5.58
N ALA A 414 8.94 -0.53 -5.19
CA ALA A 414 8.26 -1.79 -5.52
C ALA A 414 6.80 -1.83 -5.03
N HIS A 415 6.49 -1.14 -3.92
CA HIS A 415 5.13 -0.97 -3.42
C HIS A 415 4.24 -0.20 -4.41
N ARG A 416 4.70 0.97 -4.88
CA ARG A 416 3.95 1.81 -5.83
C ARG A 416 3.90 1.20 -7.23
N ALA A 417 4.82 0.31 -7.55
CA ALA A 417 4.83 -0.43 -8.80
C ALA A 417 3.76 -1.53 -8.89
N LYS A 418 3.10 -1.88 -7.78
CA LYS A 418 2.03 -2.89 -7.80
C LYS A 418 0.91 -2.48 -8.78
N GLY A 419 0.56 -3.40 -9.67
CA GLY A 419 -0.44 -3.17 -10.72
C GLY A 419 0.08 -2.50 -11.99
N LEU A 420 1.33 -2.02 -12.00
CA LEU A 420 2.02 -1.49 -13.17
C LEU A 420 2.94 -2.56 -13.79
N GLU A 421 3.48 -2.26 -14.97
CA GLU A 421 4.38 -3.13 -15.74
C GLU A 421 5.19 -2.29 -16.75
N TRP A 422 6.41 -2.72 -17.05
CA TRP A 422 7.32 -2.03 -17.98
C TRP A 422 8.13 -3.04 -18.79
N ASP A 423 8.55 -2.62 -19.98
CA ASP A 423 9.45 -3.42 -20.83
C ASP A 423 10.78 -3.74 -20.12
N PHE A 424 11.39 -2.74 -19.48
CA PHE A 424 12.74 -2.86 -18.90
C PHE A 424 12.74 -2.43 -17.43
N VAL A 425 12.96 -3.40 -16.53
CA VAL A 425 12.93 -3.17 -15.08
C VAL A 425 14.25 -3.58 -14.46
N GLY A 426 14.86 -2.70 -13.67
CA GLY A 426 16.02 -2.96 -12.84
C GLY A 426 15.67 -2.82 -11.35
N LEU A 427 16.11 -3.79 -10.56
CA LEU A 427 15.99 -3.74 -9.10
C LEU A 427 17.23 -3.08 -8.50
N TYR A 428 17.04 -2.14 -7.57
CA TYR A 428 18.14 -1.55 -6.81
C TYR A 428 18.55 -2.43 -5.63
N ASP A 429 19.75 -2.20 -5.09
CA ASP A 429 20.29 -2.96 -3.95
C ASP A 429 19.77 -2.49 -2.58
N ASP A 430 18.83 -1.54 -2.52
CA ASP A 430 18.27 -1.05 -1.25
C ASP A 430 17.27 -2.03 -0.58
N PHE A 431 17.11 -3.23 -1.13
CA PHE A 431 16.47 -4.38 -0.49
C PHE A 431 17.45 -5.03 0.48
N SER A 432 17.75 -4.36 1.58
CA SER A 432 18.84 -4.74 2.48
C SER A 432 18.51 -5.85 3.49
N ALA A 433 17.23 -6.17 3.67
CA ALA A 433 16.81 -7.23 4.58
C ALA A 433 16.89 -8.59 3.86
N ASP A 434 17.81 -9.47 4.27
CA ASP A 434 17.84 -10.85 3.76
C ASP A 434 16.60 -11.60 4.29
N PRO A 435 15.62 -11.94 3.44
CA PRO A 435 14.41 -12.62 3.87
C PRO A 435 14.65 -14.09 4.25
N LEU A 436 15.83 -14.62 3.96
CA LEU A 436 16.24 -15.99 4.27
C LEU A 436 17.22 -16.06 5.45
N SER A 437 17.45 -14.94 6.14
CA SER A 437 18.19 -14.93 7.41
C SER A 437 17.48 -15.81 8.45
N PRO A 438 18.19 -16.60 9.27
CA PRO A 438 17.57 -17.42 10.31
C PRO A 438 16.89 -16.62 11.42
N ASP A 439 17.31 -15.36 11.63
CA ASP A 439 16.84 -14.52 12.73
C ASP A 439 15.60 -13.66 12.36
N ILE A 440 15.11 -13.75 11.12
CA ILE A 440 13.96 -12.98 10.67
C ILE A 440 12.66 -13.62 11.14
N ASP A 441 11.74 -12.80 11.65
CA ASP A 441 10.38 -13.24 11.94
C ASP A 441 9.66 -13.73 10.65
N ALA A 442 8.83 -14.76 10.77
CA ALA A 442 8.15 -15.38 9.65
C ALA A 442 7.24 -14.40 8.88
N GLY A 443 6.57 -13.47 9.58
CA GLY A 443 5.75 -12.45 8.95
C GLY A 443 6.58 -11.47 8.13
N LYS A 444 7.71 -11.01 8.69
CA LYS A 444 8.65 -10.12 7.98
C LYS A 444 9.29 -10.79 6.77
N ARG A 445 9.67 -12.07 6.89
CA ARG A 445 10.15 -12.89 5.77
C ARG A 445 9.14 -12.94 4.64
N ASP A 446 7.88 -13.21 4.98
CA ASP A 446 6.80 -13.30 4.01
C ASP A 446 6.57 -11.98 3.26
N ASP A 447 6.61 -10.85 3.98
CA ASP A 447 6.47 -9.49 3.45
C ASP A 447 7.60 -9.12 2.48
N GLU A 448 8.86 -9.41 2.84
CA GLU A 448 10.01 -9.12 1.97
C GLU A 448 10.02 -10.02 0.72
N LEU A 449 9.64 -11.30 0.83
CA LEU A 449 9.48 -12.19 -0.33
C LEU A 449 8.34 -11.75 -1.24
N ASN A 450 7.20 -11.30 -0.68
CA ASN A 450 6.09 -10.74 -1.47
C ASN A 450 6.53 -9.50 -2.25
N LEU A 451 7.30 -8.63 -1.61
CA LEU A 451 7.78 -7.42 -2.25
C LEU A 451 8.74 -7.71 -3.41
N LEU A 452 9.67 -8.65 -3.21
CA LEU A 452 10.55 -9.12 -4.28
C LEU A 452 9.75 -9.77 -5.41
N TYR A 453 8.78 -10.63 -5.10
CA TYR A 453 7.89 -11.24 -6.08
C TYR A 453 7.13 -10.17 -6.89
N VAL A 454 6.58 -9.15 -6.23
CA VAL A 454 5.94 -8.02 -6.92
C VAL A 454 6.96 -7.34 -7.83
N ALA A 455 8.16 -7.01 -7.34
CA ALA A 455 9.17 -6.28 -8.09
C ALA A 455 9.64 -7.03 -9.35
N VAL A 456 9.96 -8.33 -9.25
CA VAL A 456 10.45 -9.12 -10.40
C VAL A 456 9.36 -9.33 -11.45
N THR A 457 8.10 -9.43 -11.03
CA THR A 457 6.95 -9.66 -11.92
C THR A 457 6.44 -8.40 -12.62
N ARG A 458 7.17 -7.27 -12.53
CA ARG A 458 6.84 -6.03 -13.27
C ARG A 458 7.47 -5.98 -14.67
N ALA A 459 8.52 -6.76 -14.92
CA ALA A 459 9.24 -6.75 -16.19
C ALA A 459 8.48 -7.51 -17.29
N MET A 460 8.39 -6.93 -18.49
CA MET A 460 7.76 -7.54 -19.66
C MET A 460 8.78 -8.02 -20.71
N LYS A 461 9.99 -7.45 -20.76
CA LYS A 461 11.08 -7.86 -21.67
C LYS A 461 12.39 -8.16 -20.96
N ILE A 462 12.95 -7.23 -20.19
CA ILE A 462 14.21 -7.42 -19.46
C ILE A 462 14.02 -7.14 -17.98
N LEU A 463 14.40 -8.11 -17.15
CA LEU A 463 14.57 -7.95 -15.71
C LEU A 463 16.06 -7.91 -15.38
N ALA A 464 16.55 -6.77 -14.86
CA ALA A 464 17.84 -6.70 -14.20
C ALA A 464 17.67 -6.95 -12.70
N VAL A 465 18.23 -8.06 -12.22
CA VAL A 465 18.15 -8.49 -10.81
C VAL A 465 19.21 -7.80 -9.96
N ASN A 466 18.88 -7.51 -8.71
CA ASN A 466 19.83 -6.98 -7.73
C ASN A 466 20.62 -8.12 -7.05
N SER A 467 21.55 -7.75 -6.18
CA SER A 467 22.41 -8.70 -5.47
C SER A 467 21.59 -9.70 -4.64
N LEU A 468 20.55 -9.23 -3.95
CA LEU A 468 19.70 -10.09 -3.12
C LEU A 468 18.98 -11.18 -3.92
N VAL A 469 18.39 -10.85 -5.07
CA VAL A 469 17.71 -11.84 -5.91
C VAL A 469 18.71 -12.85 -6.48
N ILE A 470 19.92 -12.40 -6.84
CA ILE A 470 21.00 -13.31 -7.26
C ILE A 470 21.33 -14.30 -6.14
N ASP A 471 21.47 -13.83 -4.90
CA ASP A 471 21.77 -14.69 -3.75
C ASP A 471 20.66 -15.71 -3.48
N ILE A 472 19.39 -15.28 -3.53
CA ILE A 472 18.23 -16.17 -3.40
C ILE A 472 18.25 -17.25 -4.49
N MET A 473 18.53 -16.87 -5.74
CA MET A 473 18.64 -17.82 -6.86
C MET A 473 19.78 -18.81 -6.69
N GLN A 474 20.91 -18.41 -6.10
CA GLN A 474 22.01 -19.31 -5.81
C GLN A 474 21.67 -20.31 -4.70
N ARG A 475 20.97 -19.87 -3.65
CA ARG A 475 20.53 -20.72 -2.53
C ARG A 475 19.45 -21.74 -2.93
N SER A 476 18.70 -21.48 -4.00
CA SER A 476 17.70 -22.40 -4.53
C SER A 476 18.29 -23.49 -5.43
N ARG A 477 19.57 -23.41 -5.80
CA ARG A 477 20.21 -24.47 -6.58
C ARG A 477 20.48 -25.67 -5.67
N PRO A 478 20.13 -26.89 -6.11
CA PRO A 478 20.31 -28.11 -5.32
C PRO A 478 21.77 -28.40 -4.99
#